data_AF-A0A9D1SB54-F1
#
_entry.id   AF-A0A9D1SB54-F1
#
_cell.length_a   1.000
_cell.length_b   1.000
_cell.length_c   1.000
_cell.angle_alpha   90.00
_cell.angle_beta   90.00
_cell.angle_gamma   90.00
#
_symmetry.space_group_name_H-M   'P 1'
#
loop_
_entity.id
_entity.type
_entity.pdbx_description
1 polymer ?
#
loop_
_entity_poly.entity_id
_entity_poly.type
_entity_poly.pdbx_seq_one_letter_code
_entity_poly.pdbx_strand_id
1 'polypeptide(L)'
;MNIKSSINLIRGILYLHEIIRCKSISRAAEENNMKASNLGVIINDLEKQTGTKLLKRTHLGSSPTAEGLRVAQYAVELEEQIQKIRQWHESTHPRNRTLNIYIAPNMELDDCRDFEVQHPDIKLNFIDEDILADVKVNNQPPADPAASFTELHIGSGVKQKIWISCSEQNPRALKFFDFIVAKLLLLYGQSEP
;
A
#
# COMPACT_ATOMS: atom_id res chain seq x y z
N MET A 1 1.17 -23.62 -21.50
CA MET A 1 1.15 -22.21 -21.05
C MET A 1 2.54 -21.86 -20.54
N ASN A 2 3.12 -20.71 -20.92
CA ASN A 2 4.46 -20.31 -20.44
C ASN A 2 4.35 -19.39 -19.22
N ILE A 3 5.47 -19.16 -18.51
CA ILE A 3 5.51 -18.32 -17.29
C ILE A 3 4.95 -16.92 -17.55
N LYS A 4 5.28 -16.30 -18.68
CA LYS A 4 4.79 -14.97 -19.05
C LYS A 4 3.26 -14.94 -19.19
N SER A 5 2.68 -15.98 -19.79
CA SER A 5 1.23 -16.14 -19.88
C SER A 5 0.59 -16.29 -18.49
N SER A 6 1.18 -17.09 -17.60
CA SER A 6 0.68 -17.25 -16.23
C SER A 6 0.72 -15.94 -15.43
N ILE A 7 1.81 -15.16 -15.54
CA ILE A 7 1.93 -13.85 -14.89
C ILE A 7 0.85 -12.89 -15.40
N ASN A 8 0.64 -12.85 -16.71
CA ASN A 8 -0.39 -11.98 -17.31
C ASN A 8 -1.81 -12.40 -16.89
N LEU A 9 -2.06 -13.70 -16.75
CA LEU A 9 -3.35 -14.22 -16.27
C LEU A 9 -3.61 -13.77 -14.83
N ILE A 10 -2.66 -13.99 -13.92
CA ILE A 10 -2.75 -13.57 -12.52
C ILE A 10 -2.97 -12.05 -12.43
N ARG A 11 -2.17 -11.27 -13.17
CA ARG A 11 -2.31 -9.81 -13.26
C ARG A 11 -3.72 -9.42 -13.69
N GLY A 12 -4.25 -10.05 -14.74
CA GLY A 12 -5.60 -9.79 -15.23
C GLY A 12 -6.68 -10.07 -14.18
N ILE A 13 -6.58 -11.20 -13.48
CA ILE A 13 -7.54 -11.63 -12.46
C ILE A 13 -7.59 -10.62 -11.30
N LEU A 14 -6.43 -10.18 -10.80
CA LEU A 14 -6.35 -9.17 -9.73
C LEU A 14 -7.00 -7.84 -10.17
N TYR A 15 -6.71 -7.38 -11.39
CA TYR A 15 -7.32 -6.17 -11.91
C TYR A 15 -8.83 -6.28 -12.18
N LEU A 16 -9.31 -7.46 -12.57
CA LEU A 16 -10.75 -7.70 -12.71
C LEU A 16 -11.46 -7.53 -11.37
N HIS A 17 -10.91 -8.11 -10.30
CA HIS A 17 -11.44 -7.99 -8.96
C HIS A 17 -11.53 -6.52 -8.53
N GLU A 18 -10.46 -5.78 -8.75
CA GLU A 18 -10.39 -4.36 -8.42
C GLU A 18 -11.40 -3.51 -9.20
N ILE A 19 -11.58 -3.77 -10.49
CA ILE A 19 -12.60 -3.08 -11.30
C ILE A 19 -14.01 -3.35 -10.77
N ILE A 20 -14.29 -4.58 -10.33
CA ILE A 20 -15.59 -4.95 -9.76
C ILE A 20 -15.81 -4.18 -8.45
N ARG A 21 -14.78 -4.11 -7.59
CA ARG A 21 -14.82 -3.33 -6.33
C ARG A 21 -15.10 -1.85 -6.58
N CYS A 22 -14.39 -1.25 -7.52
CA CYS A 22 -14.51 0.17 -7.87
C CYS A 22 -15.74 0.49 -8.75
N LYS A 23 -16.38 -0.52 -9.36
CA LYS A 23 -17.45 -0.40 -10.36
C LYS A 23 -17.07 0.46 -11.58
N SER A 24 -15.77 0.70 -11.78
CA SER A 24 -15.25 1.62 -12.80
C SER A 24 -13.81 1.27 -13.16
N ILE A 25 -13.54 1.14 -14.46
CA ILE A 25 -12.19 0.91 -14.97
C ILE A 25 -11.31 2.13 -14.71
N SER A 26 -11.83 3.34 -14.93
CA SER A 26 -11.04 4.56 -14.74
C SER A 26 -10.62 4.74 -13.28
N ARG A 27 -11.54 4.49 -12.35
CA ARG A 27 -11.26 4.58 -10.91
C ARG A 27 -10.29 3.50 -10.45
N ALA A 28 -10.50 2.25 -10.86
CA ALA A 28 -9.57 1.16 -10.56
C ALA A 28 -8.16 1.44 -11.10
N ALA A 29 -8.06 2.06 -12.28
CA ALA A 29 -6.79 2.45 -12.86
C ALA A 29 -6.10 3.55 -12.04
N GLU A 30 -6.85 4.57 -11.61
CA GLU A 30 -6.35 5.65 -10.76
C GLU A 30 -5.84 5.13 -9.40
N GLU A 31 -6.63 4.30 -8.72
CA GLU A 31 -6.24 3.69 -7.42
C GLU A 31 -5.00 2.78 -7.54
N ASN A 32 -4.66 2.34 -8.77
CA ASN A 32 -3.49 1.52 -9.07
C ASN A 32 -2.42 2.24 -9.90
N ASN A 33 -2.41 3.58 -9.88
CA ASN A 33 -1.39 4.42 -10.52
C ASN A 33 -1.16 4.10 -12.01
N MET A 34 -2.23 3.79 -12.75
CA MET A 34 -2.16 3.43 -14.16
C MET A 34 -3.18 4.15 -15.03
N LYS A 35 -2.89 4.24 -16.34
CA LYS A 35 -3.85 4.80 -17.31
C LYS A 35 -5.00 3.84 -17.54
N ALA A 36 -6.24 4.35 -17.57
CA ALA A 36 -7.44 3.57 -17.84
C ALA A 36 -7.38 2.78 -19.16
N SER A 37 -6.71 3.32 -20.18
CA SER A 37 -6.45 2.62 -21.45
C SER A 37 -5.62 1.35 -21.26
N ASN A 38 -4.60 1.38 -20.39
CA ASN A 38 -3.74 0.25 -20.12
C ASN A 38 -4.50 -0.85 -19.36
N LEU A 39 -5.31 -0.44 -18.37
CA LEU A 39 -6.15 -1.37 -17.63
C LEU A 39 -7.20 -2.02 -18.55
N GLY A 40 -7.78 -1.26 -19.47
CA GLY A 40 -8.68 -1.78 -20.50
C GLY A 40 -8.04 -2.84 -21.40
N VAL A 41 -6.77 -2.68 -21.78
CA VAL A 41 -6.02 -3.67 -22.55
C VAL A 41 -5.81 -4.96 -21.75
N ILE A 42 -5.40 -4.85 -20.48
CA ILE A 42 -5.19 -6.00 -19.60
C ILE A 42 -6.47 -6.85 -19.49
N ILE A 43 -7.62 -6.20 -19.28
CA ILE A 43 -8.90 -6.91 -19.19
C ILE A 43 -9.30 -7.53 -20.53
N ASN A 44 -9.11 -6.82 -21.64
CA ASN A 44 -9.40 -7.40 -22.95
C ASN A 44 -8.54 -8.64 -23.22
N ASP A 45 -7.28 -8.66 -22.78
CA ASP A 45 -6.40 -9.82 -22.94
C ASP A 45 -6.75 -10.96 -21.98
N LEU A 46 -7.26 -10.66 -20.78
CA LEU A 46 -7.85 -11.65 -19.88
C LEU A 46 -9.09 -12.31 -20.51
N GLU A 47 -10.00 -11.50 -21.07
CA GLU A 47 -11.19 -12.00 -21.76
C GLU A 47 -10.84 -12.89 -22.96
N LYS A 48 -9.80 -12.54 -23.73
CA LYS A 48 -9.29 -13.39 -24.82
C LYS A 48 -8.73 -14.73 -24.29
N GLN A 49 -7.96 -14.70 -23.21
CA GLN A 49 -7.37 -15.91 -22.62
C GLN A 49 -8.43 -16.85 -22.02
N THR A 50 -9.48 -16.28 -21.43
CA THR A 50 -10.60 -17.02 -20.85
C THR A 50 -11.67 -17.41 -21.88
N GLY A 51 -11.63 -16.82 -23.08
CA GLY A 51 -12.58 -17.09 -24.15
C GLY A 51 -13.99 -16.52 -23.92
N THR A 52 -14.15 -15.63 -22.94
CA THR A 52 -15.47 -15.09 -22.55
C THR A 52 -15.40 -13.63 -22.09
N LYS A 53 -16.53 -12.94 -22.13
CA LYS A 53 -16.67 -11.59 -21.57
C LYS A 53 -16.81 -11.66 -20.07
N LEU A 54 -15.97 -10.91 -19.37
CA LEU A 54 -15.92 -10.88 -17.90
C LEU A 54 -16.57 -9.61 -17.35
N LEU A 55 -16.62 -8.53 -18.15
CA LEU A 55 -17.28 -7.28 -17.77
C LEU A 55 -18.36 -6.87 -18.78
N LYS A 56 -19.44 -6.31 -18.26
CA LYS A 56 -20.40 -5.48 -18.99
C LYS A 56 -20.04 -4.01 -18.75
N ARG A 57 -19.65 -3.33 -19.82
CA ARG A 57 -19.34 -1.89 -19.81
C ARG A 57 -20.56 -1.11 -20.26
N THR A 58 -20.95 -0.11 -19.48
CA THR A 58 -22.07 0.78 -19.77
C THR A 58 -21.63 2.23 -19.56
N HIS A 59 -22.46 3.19 -19.98
CA HIS A 59 -22.23 4.60 -19.69
C HIS A 59 -22.18 4.92 -18.18
N LEU A 60 -22.73 4.04 -17.33
CA LEU A 60 -22.75 4.18 -15.87
C LEU A 60 -21.57 3.50 -15.17
N GLY A 61 -20.67 2.84 -15.91
CA GLY A 61 -19.52 2.14 -15.34
C GLY A 61 -19.42 0.68 -15.77
N SER A 62 -18.75 -0.13 -14.95
CA SER A 62 -18.44 -1.54 -15.24
C SER A 62 -19.05 -2.47 -14.20
N SER A 63 -19.64 -3.56 -14.67
CA SER A 63 -20.23 -4.62 -13.83
C SER A 63 -19.76 -6.00 -14.30
N PRO A 64 -19.61 -6.99 -13.40
CA PRO A 64 -19.20 -8.33 -13.79
C PRO A 64 -20.29 -9.07 -14.58
N THR A 65 -19.89 -9.96 -15.48
CA THR A 65 -20.75 -11.04 -15.97
C THR A 65 -20.79 -12.17 -14.94
N ALA A 66 -21.63 -13.20 -15.17
CA ALA A 66 -21.62 -14.39 -14.33
C ALA A 66 -20.23 -15.08 -14.33
N GLU A 67 -19.59 -15.17 -15.51
CA GLU A 67 -18.22 -15.69 -15.62
C GLU A 67 -17.20 -14.74 -15.01
N GLY A 68 -17.38 -13.42 -15.16
CA GLY A 68 -16.55 -12.42 -14.49
C GLY A 68 -16.53 -12.55 -12.98
N LEU A 69 -17.69 -12.83 -12.38
CA LEU A 69 -17.81 -13.04 -10.94
C LEU A 69 -17.09 -14.32 -10.50
N ARG A 70 -17.24 -15.42 -11.26
CA ARG A 70 -16.51 -16.68 -10.99
C ARG A 70 -15.00 -16.49 -11.09
N VAL A 71 -14.52 -15.82 -12.14
CA VAL A 71 -13.08 -15.57 -12.32
C VAL A 71 -12.54 -14.67 -11.20
N ALA A 72 -13.32 -13.68 -10.76
CA ALA A 72 -12.93 -12.79 -9.67
C ALA A 72 -12.83 -13.49 -8.30
N GLN A 73 -13.43 -14.67 -8.10
CA GLN A 73 -13.24 -15.46 -6.87
C GLN A 73 -11.81 -15.98 -6.75
N TYR A 74 -11.15 -16.31 -7.86
CA TYR A 74 -9.73 -16.70 -7.84
C TYR A 74 -8.82 -15.55 -7.40
N ALA A 75 -9.23 -14.29 -7.54
CA ALA A 75 -8.47 -13.17 -7.00
C ALA A 75 -8.41 -13.22 -5.46
N VAL A 76 -9.52 -13.59 -4.81
CA VAL A 76 -9.58 -13.75 -3.35
C VAL A 76 -8.63 -14.86 -2.89
N GLU A 77 -8.63 -16.01 -3.58
CA GLU A 77 -7.70 -17.10 -3.27
C GLU A 77 -6.23 -16.68 -3.48
N LEU A 78 -5.93 -15.93 -4.54
CA LEU A 78 -4.58 -15.41 -4.80
C LEU A 78 -4.15 -14.44 -3.71
N GLU A 79 -5.02 -13.53 -3.28
CA GLU A 79 -4.77 -12.62 -2.17
C GLU A 79 -4.51 -13.39 -0.87
N GLU A 80 -5.29 -14.43 -0.57
CA GLU A 80 -5.02 -15.30 0.58
C GLU A 80 -3.64 -15.97 0.50
N GLN A 81 -3.22 -16.46 -0.67
CA GLN A 81 -1.88 -17.03 -0.83
C GLN A 81 -0.79 -15.98 -0.64
N ILE A 82 -0.99 -14.76 -1.16
CA ILE A 82 -0.09 -13.63 -0.94
C ILE A 82 0.01 -13.31 0.56
N GLN A 83 -1.12 -13.28 1.28
CA GLN A 83 -1.13 -13.07 2.72
C GLN A 83 -0.43 -14.20 3.48
N LYS A 84 -0.64 -15.46 3.11
CA LYS A 84 0.07 -16.60 3.70
C LYS A 84 1.58 -16.49 3.48
N ILE A 85 2.03 -16.04 2.32
CA ILE A 85 3.46 -15.80 2.05
C ILE A 85 3.99 -14.67 2.92
N ARG A 86 3.24 -13.57 3.06
CA ARG A 86 3.60 -12.45 3.97
C ARG A 86 3.69 -12.93 5.42
N GLN A 87 2.70 -13.67 5.88
CA GLN A 87 2.66 -14.25 7.23
C GLN A 87 3.77 -15.30 7.45
N TRP A 88 4.05 -16.14 6.45
CA TRP A 88 5.17 -17.08 6.50
C TRP A 88 6.50 -16.34 6.60
N HIS A 89 6.67 -15.27 5.83
CA HIS A 89 7.83 -14.40 5.93
C HIS A 89 7.96 -13.80 7.34
N GLU A 90 6.87 -13.29 7.92
CA GLU A 90 6.83 -12.76 9.29
C GLU A 90 7.12 -13.82 10.37
N SER A 91 6.60 -15.04 10.22
CA SER A 91 6.69 -16.12 11.22
C SER A 91 7.99 -16.95 11.13
N THR A 92 8.57 -17.08 9.94
CA THR A 92 9.76 -17.92 9.70
C THR A 92 11.07 -17.13 9.77
N HIS A 93 10.99 -15.79 9.93
CA HIS A 93 12.13 -14.94 10.23
C HIS A 93 12.04 -14.33 11.65
N PRO A 94 12.35 -15.09 12.72
CA PRO A 94 12.47 -14.58 14.11
C PRO A 94 13.57 -13.51 14.32
N ARG A 95 14.14 -12.93 13.26
CA ARG A 95 15.24 -11.95 13.25
C ARG A 95 14.85 -10.54 12.77
N ASN A 96 13.58 -10.24 12.49
CA ASN A 96 13.18 -8.87 12.10
C ASN A 96 13.07 -7.90 13.30
N ARG A 97 14.19 -7.76 14.03
CA ARG A 97 14.50 -6.52 14.76
C ARG A 97 14.60 -5.34 13.78
N THR A 98 14.85 -5.62 12.51
CA THR A 98 14.85 -4.64 11.44
C THR A 98 13.43 -4.12 11.18
N LEU A 99 13.24 -2.81 11.33
CA LEU A 99 12.04 -2.08 10.96
C LEU A 99 12.32 -1.35 9.65
N ASN A 100 11.61 -1.72 8.59
CA ASN A 100 11.70 -1.07 7.29
C ASN A 100 10.93 0.25 7.30
N ILE A 101 11.61 1.34 7.00
CA ILE A 101 11.05 2.69 7.02
C ILE A 101 11.11 3.23 5.60
N TYR A 102 9.96 3.68 5.12
CA TYR A 102 9.87 4.45 3.89
C TYR A 102 9.62 5.92 4.21
N ILE A 103 10.38 6.79 3.55
CA ILE A 103 10.21 8.24 3.61
C ILE A 103 9.96 8.72 2.18
N ALA A 104 8.88 9.47 1.97
CA ALA A 104 8.53 9.99 0.66
C ALA A 104 9.64 10.90 0.10
N PRO A 105 9.80 10.96 -1.24
CA PRO A 105 10.81 11.80 -1.87
C PRO A 105 10.74 13.25 -1.39
N ASN A 106 11.91 13.85 -1.15
CA ASN A 106 12.07 15.21 -0.62
C ASN A 106 11.60 15.40 0.84
N MET A 107 11.42 14.32 1.58
CA MET A 107 11.32 14.34 3.04
C MET A 107 12.57 13.69 3.63
N GLU A 108 12.97 14.15 4.79
CA GLU A 108 14.05 13.58 5.58
C GLU A 108 13.54 13.45 7.01
N LEU A 109 13.97 12.38 7.68
CA LEU A 109 13.71 12.21 9.11
C LEU A 109 15.01 12.51 9.84
N ASP A 110 14.96 13.52 10.70
CA ASP A 110 16.09 13.88 11.55
C ASP A 110 16.51 12.73 12.47
N ASP A 111 17.73 12.85 12.97
CA ASP A 111 18.44 11.89 13.81
C ASP A 111 17.56 10.98 14.69
N CYS A 112 17.58 9.69 14.37
CA CYS A 112 16.86 8.63 15.07
C CYS A 112 17.68 7.95 16.17
N ARG A 113 18.88 8.44 16.51
CA ARG A 113 19.75 7.84 17.55
C ARG A 113 19.05 7.64 18.89
N ASP A 114 18.22 8.59 19.30
CA ASP A 114 17.47 8.49 20.55
C ASP A 114 16.56 7.25 20.58
N PHE A 115 15.93 6.94 19.45
CA PHE A 115 15.11 5.75 19.30
C PHE A 115 15.97 4.48 19.37
N GLU A 116 17.09 4.45 18.65
CA GLU A 116 18.00 3.29 18.64
C GLU A 116 18.59 3.02 20.03
N VAL A 117 18.85 4.05 20.83
CA VAL A 117 19.32 3.93 22.22
C VAL A 117 18.21 3.42 23.15
N GLN A 118 16.98 3.90 22.99
CA GLN A 118 15.83 3.48 23.81
C GLN A 118 15.31 2.08 23.42
N HIS A 119 15.55 1.67 22.17
CA HIS A 119 15.11 0.40 21.62
C HIS A 119 16.27 -0.33 20.91
N PRO A 120 17.30 -0.78 21.66
CA PRO A 120 18.47 -1.45 21.10
C PRO A 120 18.15 -2.82 20.47
N ASP A 121 16.95 -3.33 20.73
CA ASP A 121 16.40 -4.51 20.09
C ASP A 121 15.72 -4.22 18.75
N ILE A 122 15.70 -2.97 18.28
CA ILE A 122 15.14 -2.57 16.99
C ILE A 122 16.25 -1.94 16.15
N LYS A 123 16.43 -2.43 14.92
CA LYS A 123 17.35 -1.89 13.92
C LYS A 123 16.51 -1.14 12.89
N LEU A 124 16.88 0.08 12.55
CA LEU A 124 16.17 0.83 11.50
C LEU A 124 16.78 0.51 10.13
N ASN A 125 15.94 0.34 9.11
CA ASN A 125 16.36 0.14 7.73
C ASN A 125 15.53 1.03 6.80
N PHE A 126 16.16 2.02 6.18
CA PHE A 126 15.48 2.94 5.27
C PHE A 126 15.49 2.34 3.85
N ILE A 127 14.31 2.31 3.23
CA ILE A 127 14.09 1.70 1.91
C ILE A 127 13.42 2.67 0.95
N ASP A 128 13.68 2.50 -0.34
CA ASP A 128 13.13 3.36 -1.41
C ASP A 128 11.72 2.93 -1.87
N GLU A 129 11.32 1.68 -1.61
CA GLU A 129 10.03 1.13 -2.02
C GLU A 129 9.08 1.01 -0.83
N ASP A 130 7.92 1.69 -0.89
CA ASP A 130 6.97 1.74 0.22
C ASP A 130 6.22 0.41 0.45
N ILE A 131 6.20 -0.50 -0.53
CA ILE A 131 5.45 -1.77 -0.50
C ILE A 131 5.93 -2.70 0.62
N LEU A 132 7.21 -2.58 1.00
CA LEU A 132 7.86 -3.42 2.00
C LEU A 132 8.08 -2.68 3.34
N ALA A 133 7.53 -1.48 3.48
CA ALA A 133 7.73 -0.64 4.65
C ALA A 133 6.80 -1.03 5.81
N ASP A 134 7.36 -1.12 7.00
CA ASP A 134 6.62 -1.28 8.26
C ASP A 134 6.05 0.07 8.74
N VAL A 135 6.78 1.16 8.49
CA VAL A 135 6.37 2.54 8.77
C VAL A 135 6.59 3.38 7.52
N LYS A 136 5.58 4.19 7.16
CA LYS A 136 5.62 5.10 6.00
C LYS A 136 5.46 6.54 6.47
N VAL A 137 6.28 7.43 5.94
CA VAL A 137 6.15 8.88 6.13
C VAL A 137 5.91 9.52 4.76
N ASN A 138 4.74 10.12 4.56
CA ASN A 138 4.26 10.62 3.29
C ASN A 138 3.82 12.08 3.34
N ASN A 139 3.96 12.77 2.21
CA ASN A 139 3.39 14.11 1.96
C ASN A 139 2.07 14.05 1.17
N GLN A 140 1.54 12.85 0.97
CA GLN A 140 0.25 12.56 0.36
C GLN A 140 -0.56 11.65 1.29
N PRO A 141 -1.90 11.73 1.24
CA PRO A 141 -2.75 10.87 2.06
C PRO A 141 -2.51 9.39 1.73
N PRO A 142 -2.52 8.50 2.74
CA PRO A 142 -2.37 7.08 2.52
C PRO A 142 -3.56 6.55 1.69
N ALA A 143 -3.28 5.66 0.74
CA ALA A 143 -4.31 4.99 -0.05
C ALA A 143 -4.98 3.82 0.70
N ASP A 144 -4.32 3.30 1.74
CA ASP A 144 -4.74 2.11 2.49
C ASP A 144 -5.65 2.46 3.68
N PRO A 145 -6.93 2.03 3.70
CA PRO A 145 -7.85 2.26 4.80
C PRO A 145 -7.53 1.45 6.08
N ALA A 146 -6.72 0.39 5.99
CA ALA A 146 -6.38 -0.49 7.11
C ALA A 146 -5.15 -0.03 7.90
N ALA A 147 -4.39 0.93 7.37
CA ALA A 147 -3.22 1.49 8.03
C ALA A 147 -3.64 2.59 9.02
N SER A 148 -3.16 2.52 10.25
CA SER A 148 -3.35 3.61 11.21
C SER A 148 -2.42 4.74 10.88
N PHE A 149 -2.96 5.97 10.88
CA PHE A 149 -2.22 7.16 10.49
C PHE A 149 -2.52 8.38 11.36
N THR A 150 -1.56 9.30 11.38
CA THR A 150 -1.72 10.64 11.96
C THR A 150 -1.36 11.71 10.94
N GLU A 151 -2.19 12.75 10.88
CA GLU A 151 -1.94 13.96 10.10
C GLU A 151 -1.30 15.05 10.98
N LEU A 152 -0.17 15.62 10.54
CA LEU A 152 0.51 16.72 11.22
C LEU A 152 0.55 17.97 10.34
N HIS A 153 0.37 19.15 10.96
CA HIS A 153 0.44 20.46 10.30
C HIS A 153 1.71 21.21 10.70
N ILE A 154 2.47 21.69 9.70
CA ILE A 154 3.68 22.50 9.92
C ILE A 154 3.38 24.00 9.78
N GLY A 155 3.68 24.81 10.81
CA GLY A 155 3.77 26.28 10.73
C GLY A 155 2.46 27.07 10.70
N SER A 156 2.56 28.41 10.80
CA SER A 156 1.41 29.34 10.89
C SER A 156 1.08 30.12 9.61
N GLY A 157 2.05 30.37 8.73
CA GLY A 157 1.86 31.12 7.47
C GLY A 157 1.66 30.24 6.22
N VAL A 158 2.19 29.03 6.22
CA VAL A 158 2.04 28.00 5.18
C VAL A 158 1.82 26.68 5.92
N LYS A 159 0.83 25.88 5.49
CA LYS A 159 0.52 24.58 6.11
C LYS A 159 0.97 23.45 5.19
N GLN A 160 1.88 22.62 5.67
CA GLN A 160 2.20 21.33 5.05
C GLN A 160 1.56 20.21 5.87
N LYS A 161 0.95 19.23 5.19
CA LYS A 161 0.41 18.02 5.80
C LYS A 161 1.42 16.88 5.66
N ILE A 162 1.63 16.14 6.74
CA ILE A 162 2.40 14.90 6.74
C ILE A 162 1.51 13.78 7.26
N TRP A 163 1.57 12.62 6.61
CA TRP A 163 0.93 11.39 7.03
C TRP A 163 2.00 10.38 7.44
N ILE A 164 1.93 9.93 8.68
CA ILE A 164 2.73 8.80 9.17
C ILE A 164 1.77 7.61 9.22
N SER A 165 2.12 6.45 8.68
CA SER A 165 1.27 5.27 8.75
C SER A 165 2.04 3.98 9.05
N CYS A 166 1.39 3.06 9.77
CA CYS A 166 1.90 1.72 10.06
C CYS A 166 0.75 0.73 10.37
N SER A 167 1.08 -0.55 10.50
CA SER A 167 0.12 -1.58 10.94
C SER A 167 0.00 -1.60 12.48
N GLU A 168 -1.23 -1.50 13.01
CA GLU A 168 -1.48 -1.64 14.47
C GLU A 168 -1.08 -3.01 15.02
N GLN A 169 -1.00 -4.02 14.15
CA GLN A 169 -0.60 -5.37 14.53
C GLN A 169 0.92 -5.52 14.67
N ASN A 170 1.70 -4.47 14.37
CA ASN A 170 3.15 -4.44 14.54
C ASN A 170 3.54 -3.48 15.70
N PRO A 171 3.72 -4.00 16.93
CA PRO A 171 4.06 -3.17 18.10
C PRO A 171 5.37 -2.40 17.97
N ARG A 172 6.32 -2.87 17.14
CA ARG A 172 7.61 -2.18 16.92
C ARG A 172 7.41 -0.97 16.01
N ALA A 173 6.59 -1.12 14.98
CA ALA A 173 6.20 -0.03 14.10
C ALA A 173 5.46 1.06 14.88
N LEU A 174 4.54 0.68 15.78
CA LEU A 174 3.85 1.62 16.68
C LEU A 174 4.81 2.42 17.57
N LYS A 175 5.83 1.77 18.16
CA LYS A 175 6.85 2.49 18.95
C LYS A 175 7.59 3.55 18.13
N PHE A 176 7.96 3.21 16.90
CA PHE A 176 8.65 4.15 16.02
C PHE A 176 7.72 5.27 15.52
N PHE A 177 6.47 4.94 15.23
CA PHE A 177 5.41 5.89 14.94
C PHE A 177 5.28 6.92 16.07
N ASP A 178 5.13 6.47 17.32
CA ASP A 178 5.00 7.33 18.49
C ASP A 178 6.24 8.21 18.68
N PHE A 179 7.44 7.66 18.45
CA PHE A 179 8.69 8.41 18.48
C PHE A 179 8.73 9.55 17.47
N ILE A 180 8.34 9.30 16.21
CA ILE A 180 8.29 10.35 15.17
C ILE A 180 7.30 11.44 15.56
N VAL A 181 6.09 11.06 16.00
CA VAL A 181 5.05 12.01 16.42
C VAL A 181 5.56 12.87 17.57
N ALA A 182 6.19 12.27 18.58
CA ALA A 182 6.76 13.00 19.71
C ALA A 182 7.84 13.99 19.27
N LYS A 183 8.79 13.59 18.41
CA LYS A 183 9.83 14.52 17.90
C LYS A 183 9.23 15.69 17.13
N LEU A 184 8.24 15.43 16.28
CA LEU A 184 7.60 16.48 15.50
C LEU A 184 6.83 17.46 16.40
N LEU A 185 6.12 16.98 17.42
CA LEU A 185 5.41 17.86 18.36
C LEU A 185 6.35 18.69 19.25
N LEU A 186 7.49 18.12 19.68
CA LEU A 186 8.48 18.83 20.50
C LEU A 186 9.15 19.99 19.75
N LEU A 187 9.33 19.87 18.43
CA LEU A 187 9.86 20.95 17.59
C LEU A 187 8.90 22.15 17.47
N TYR A 188 7.58 21.93 17.52
CA TYR A 188 6.60 23.03 17.54
C TYR A 188 6.53 23.75 18.89
N GLY A 189 6.81 23.06 19.99
CA GLY A 189 6.80 23.66 21.34
C GLY A 189 8.01 24.54 21.66
N GLN A 190 9.07 24.49 20.86
CA GLN A 190 10.29 25.30 21.01
C GLN A 190 10.29 26.55 20.10
N SER A 191 9.19 26.77 19.35
CA SER A 191 9.06 27.84 18.35
C SER A 191 8.17 29.00 18.80
N GLU A 192 8.20 29.36 20.09
CA GLU A 192 7.63 30.62 20.59
C GLU A 192 8.71 31.38 21.37
N PRO A 193 9.19 32.54 20.86
CA PRO A 193 9.89 33.53 21.67
C PRO A 193 8.93 34.33 22.56
#